data_AF-A0A4Q3SZF3-F1
#
_entry.id   AF-A0A4Q3SZF3-F1
#
_cell.length_a   1.000
_cell.length_b   1.000
_cell.length_c   1.000
_cell.angle_alpha   90.00
_cell.angle_beta   90.00
_cell.angle_gamma   90.00
#
_symmetry.space_group_name_H-M   'P 1'
#
loop_
_entity.id
_entity.type
_entity.pdbx_description
1 polymer ?
#
loop_
_entity_poly.entity_id
_entity_poly.type
_entity_poly.pdbx_seq_one_letter_code
_entity_poly.pdbx_strand_id
1 'polypeptide(L)' 'VHSISNENRSEMQTAVNFVLQHQVVSSAVIGIRTHEQLAEALAAPATLPLTTHEIDYLGQILHPNFYEQHR' A
#
# COMPACT_ATOMS: atom_id res chain seq x y z
N VAL A 1 -10.52 3.89 16.46
CA VAL A 1 -9.97 3.73 15.09
C VAL A 1 -9.07 2.52 15.12
N HIS A 2 -9.40 1.43 14.41
CA HIS A 2 -8.50 0.29 14.30
C HIS A 2 -7.34 0.69 13.37
N SER A 3 -6.11 0.48 13.82
CA SER A 3 -4.93 0.77 13.00
C SER A 3 -4.76 -0.33 11.96
N ILE A 4 -4.91 0.02 10.67
CA ILE A 4 -4.72 -0.93 9.55
C ILE A 4 -3.26 -1.40 9.48
N SER A 5 -2.34 -0.52 9.83
CA SER A 5 -0.93 -0.85 10.06
C SER A 5 -0.74 -1.24 11.53
N ASN A 6 -0.02 -2.33 11.75
CA ASN A 6 0.21 -2.92 13.08
C ASN A 6 1.58 -3.62 13.11
N GLU A 7 1.89 -4.28 14.22
CA GLU A 7 3.18 -4.97 14.41
C GLU A 7 3.49 -6.04 13.34
N ASN A 8 2.46 -6.57 12.67
CA ASN A 8 2.60 -7.58 11.61
C ASN A 8 2.60 -6.99 10.20
N ARG A 9 2.28 -5.70 10.04
CA ARG A 9 2.23 -5.01 8.75
C ARG A 9 2.46 -3.52 8.95
N SER A 10 3.65 -3.05 8.57
CA SER A 10 4.02 -1.64 8.68
C SER A 10 3.19 -0.74 7.75
N GLU A 11 3.34 0.57 7.91
CA GLU A 11 2.70 1.56 7.03
C GLU A 11 3.15 1.42 5.57
N MET A 12 4.45 1.21 5.34
CA MET A 12 4.98 1.00 3.99
C MET A 12 4.41 -0.29 3.38
N GLN A 13 4.35 -1.38 4.14
CA GLN A 13 3.79 -2.65 3.66
C GLN A 13 2.28 -2.52 3.40
N THR A 14 1.54 -1.78 4.23
CA THR A 14 0.14 -1.43 3.97
C THR A 14 -0.02 -0.67 2.65
N ALA A 15 0.83 0.32 2.39
CA ALA A 15 0.79 1.09 1.15
C ALA A 15 1.10 0.23 -0.09
N VAL A 16 2.12 -0.65 0.01
CA VAL A 16 2.48 -1.58 -1.06
C VAL A 16 1.33 -2.55 -1.36
N ASN A 17 0.74 -3.15 -0.33
CA ASN A 17 -0.39 -4.08 -0.50
C ASN A 17 -1.62 -3.39 -1.08
N PHE A 18 -1.92 -2.15 -0.66
CA PHE A 18 -3.03 -1.38 -1.20
C PHE A 18 -2.91 -1.17 -2.71
N VAL A 19 -1.70 -0.85 -3.19
CA VAL A 19 -1.41 -0.68 -4.62
C VAL A 19 -1.45 -2.02 -5.37
N LEU A 20 -0.77 -3.05 -4.86
CA LEU A 20 -0.62 -4.34 -5.54
C LEU A 20 -1.89 -5.19 -5.55
N GLN A 21 -2.81 -5.00 -4.61
CA GLN A 21 -4.09 -5.73 -4.60
C GLN A 21 -5.08 -5.21 -5.64
N HIS A 22 -4.80 -4.07 -6.28
CA HIS A 22 -5.58 -3.58 -7.41
C HIS A 22 -5.19 -4.36 -8.68
N GLN A 23 -6.11 -5.16 -9.22
CA GLN A 23 -5.85 -6.15 -10.28
C GLN A 23 -5.12 -5.63 -11.53
N VAL A 24 -5.29 -4.34 -11.87
CA VAL A 24 -4.60 -3.73 -13.04
C VAL A 24 -3.11 -3.46 -12.80
N VAL A 25 -2.63 -3.57 -11.55
CA VAL A 25 -1.25 -3.31 -11.16
C VAL A 25 -0.50 -4.63 -11.04
N SER A 26 0.47 -4.85 -11.93
CA SER A 26 1.28 -6.08 -11.90
C SER A 26 2.53 -5.98 -11.01
N SER A 27 3.03 -4.77 -10.75
CA SER A 27 4.23 -4.56 -9.92
C SER A 27 4.26 -3.14 -9.35
N ALA A 28 5.01 -2.96 -8.26
CA ALA A 28 5.23 -1.67 -7.62
C ALA A 28 6.75 -1.39 -7.58
N VAL A 29 7.14 -0.19 -8.01
CA VAL A 29 8.53 0.28 -7.93
C VAL A 29 8.68 1.11 -6.66
N ILE A 30 9.54 0.66 -5.74
CA ILE A 30 9.71 1.26 -4.42
C ILE A 30 11.07 1.97 -4.35
N GLY A 31 11.06 3.26 -4.04
CA GLY A 31 12.29 4.04 -3.82
C GLY A 31 12.80 3.85 -2.39
N ILE A 32 14.08 3.49 -2.24
CA ILE A 32 14.73 3.24 -0.94
C ILE A 32 16.05 4.00 -0.82
N ARG A 33 16.47 4.29 0.40
CA ARG A 33 17.77 4.92 0.73
C ARG A 33 18.53 4.24 1.85
N THR A 34 17.91 3.30 2.56
CA THR A 34 18.55 2.55 3.65
C THR A 34 18.34 1.05 3.50
N HIS A 35 19.15 0.28 4.21
CA HIS A 35 19.07 -1.18 4.19
C HIS A 35 17.78 -1.68 4.87
N GLU A 36 17.34 -1.00 5.92
CA GLU A 36 16.11 -1.31 6.65
C GLU A 36 14.90 -1.16 5.72
N GLN A 37 14.83 -0.08 4.93
CA GLN A 37 13.78 0.13 3.94
C GLN A 37 13.77 -0.95 2.85
N LEU A 38 14.95 -1.39 2.41
CA LEU A 38 15.08 -2.50 1.47
C LEU A 38 14.51 -3.79 2.07
N ALA A 39 14.94 -4.14 3.28
CA ALA A 39 14.50 -5.34 3.97
C ALA A 39 12.97 -5.34 4.19
N GLU A 40 12.43 -4.19 4.58
CA GLU A 40 11.00 -4.01 4.78
C GLU A 40 10.20 -4.18 3.49
N ALA A 41 10.67 -3.61 2.37
CA ALA A 41 10.05 -3.71 1.05
C ALA A 41 10.05 -5.16 0.53
N LEU A 42 11.16 -5.87 0.73
CA LEU A 42 11.28 -7.29 0.38
C LEU A 42 10.37 -8.19 1.23
N ALA A 43 10.03 -7.78 2.45
CA ALA A 43 9.12 -8.52 3.32
C ALA A 43 7.63 -8.29 2.98
N ALA A 44 7.28 -7.22 2.24
CA ALA A 44 5.89 -6.88 1.95
C ALA A 44 5.06 -8.02 1.33
N PRO A 45 5.55 -8.81 0.34
CA PRO A 45 4.78 -9.91 -0.24
C PRO A 45 4.42 -11.04 0.73
N ALA A 46 5.14 -11.15 1.85
CA ALA A 46 4.91 -12.17 2.88
C ALA A 46 3.96 -11.69 4.00
N THR A 47 3.48 -10.44 3.93
CA THR A 47 2.56 -9.88 4.94
C THR A 47 1.11 -10.32 4.68
N LEU A 48 0.26 -10.20 5.71
CA LEU A 48 -1.17 -10.43 5.53
C LEU A 48 -1.75 -9.45 4.50
N PRO A 49 -2.48 -9.94 3.48
CA PRO A 49 -3.20 -9.08 2.55
C PRO A 49 -4.19 -8.17 3.29
N LEU A 50 -4.47 -7.01 2.71
CA LEU A 50 -5.59 -6.17 3.16
C LEU A 50 -6.89 -6.89 2.86
N THR A 51 -7.80 -6.89 3.82
CA THR A 51 -9.19 -7.28 3.61
C THR A 51 -9.88 -6.29 2.69
N THR A 52 -10.98 -6.72 2.05
CA THR A 52 -11.80 -5.82 1.22
C THR A 52 -12.25 -4.58 2.01
N HIS A 53 -12.63 -4.76 3.27
CA HIS A 53 -13.03 -3.64 4.14
C HIS A 53 -11.88 -2.66 4.40
N GLU A 54 -10.65 -3.14 4.60
CA GLU A 54 -9.48 -2.26 4.76
C GLU A 54 -9.15 -1.50 3.47
N ILE A 55 -9.28 -2.14 2.29
CA ILE A 55 -9.10 -1.48 0.99
C ILE A 55 -10.17 -0.39 0.80
N ASP A 56 -11.44 -0.71 1.03
CA ASP A 56 -12.55 0.23 0.89
C ASP A 56 -12.39 1.41 1.84
N TYR A 57 -12.02 1.15 3.09
CA TYR A 57 -11.74 2.18 4.07
C TYR A 57 -10.60 3.09 3.61
N LEU A 58 -9.46 2.54 3.21
CA LEU A 58 -8.31 3.32 2.71
C LEU A 58 -8.67 4.18 1.50
N GLY A 59 -9.45 3.64 0.57
CA GLY A 59 -9.90 4.35 -0.64
C GLY A 59 -10.86 5.51 -0.38
N GLN A 60 -11.48 5.58 0.80
CA GLN A 60 -12.44 6.62 1.19
C GLN A 60 -11.84 7.72 2.08
N ILE A 61 -10.62 7.54 2.60
CA ILE A 61 -9.98 8.53 3.48
C ILE A 61 -9.73 9.85 2.73
N LEU A 62 -9.34 9.78 1.46
CA LEU A 62 -9.06 10.93 0.62
C LEU A 62 -9.98 10.94 -0.59
N HIS A 63 -10.43 12.14 -0.98
CA HIS A 63 -11.14 12.30 -2.24
C HIS A 63 -10.22 11.94 -3.41
N PRO A 64 -10.67 11.14 -4.39
CA PRO A 64 -9.86 10.80 -5.55
C PRO A 64 -9.41 12.05 -6.32
N ASN A 65 -8.11 12.14 -6.58
CA ASN A 65 -7.56 13.19 -7.42
C ASN A 65 -7.63 12.80 -8.89
N PHE A 66 -7.85 13.81 -9.73
CA PHE A 66 -8.16 13.66 -11.14
C PHE A 66 -7.27 14.61 -11.93
N TYR A 67 -6.56 14.11 -12.95
CA TYR A 67 -5.76 14.98 -13.82
C TYR A 67 -6.66 16.01 -14.51
N GLU A 68 -6.38 17.31 -14.37
CA GLU A 68 -7.16 18.38 -15.02
C GLU A 68 -6.62 18.70 -16.42
N GLN A 69 -5.31 18.53 -16.61
CA GLN A 69 -4.60 18.78 -17.85
C GLN A 69 -4.26 17.46 -18.56
N HIS A 70 -4.21 17.49 -19.90
CA HIS A 70 -3.84 16.35 -20.75
C HIS A 70 -4.74 15.10 -20.60
N ARG A 71 -6.04 15.32 -20.39
CA ARG A 71 -7.05 14.25 -20.51
C ARG A 71 -7.25 13.82 -21.95
#